data_AF-A0A9P9RWS4-F1
#
_entry.id   AF-A0A9P9RWS4-F1
#
_cell.length_a   1.000
_cell.length_b   1.000
_cell.length_c   1.000
_cell.angle_alpha   90.00
_cell.angle_beta   90.00
_cell.angle_gamma   90.00
#
_symmetry.space_group_name_H-M   'P 1'
#
loop_
_entity.id
_entity.type
_entity.pdbx_description
1 polymer ?
#
loop_
_entity_poly.entity_id
_entity_poly.type
_entity_poly.pdbx_seq_one_letter_code
_entity_poly.pdbx_strand_id
1 'polypeptide(L)'
;MQPSSLIVIATAFLVPLSLAQNQSLPINITQVEEVDQTTRIGQLAYGASNLDFGYSAGAGINFGNGTVGGGFNAGIPGQGEGSLGGGWTVTGNGLVFGLGAVFNDVSVNIAVTADRKTGALSVQVNGKEVAL
;
A
#
# COMPACT_ATOMS: atom_id res chain seq x y z
N MET A 1 6.15 -26.31 71.98
CA MET A 1 6.65 -26.56 70.62
C MET A 1 5.51 -26.28 69.66
N GLN A 2 5.60 -25.18 68.91
CA GLN A 2 4.79 -24.88 67.72
C GLN A 2 5.27 -25.78 66.55
N PRO A 3 4.41 -26.09 65.57
CA PRO A 3 4.23 -25.14 64.47
C PRO A 3 2.77 -24.89 64.08
N SER A 4 2.48 -23.60 63.91
CA SER A 4 1.38 -23.12 63.07
C SER A 4 1.92 -23.02 61.65
N SER A 5 1.22 -23.58 60.67
CA SER A 5 1.46 -23.27 59.25
C SER A 5 0.15 -22.77 58.65
N LEU A 6 0.12 -21.46 58.42
CA LEU A 6 -0.91 -20.76 57.67
C LEU A 6 -0.93 -21.24 56.21
N ILE A 7 -2.13 -21.55 55.72
CA ILE A 7 -2.41 -21.78 54.31
C ILE A 7 -2.35 -20.42 53.62
N VAL A 8 -1.35 -20.21 52.75
CA VAL A 8 -1.31 -19.05 51.85
C VAL A 8 -2.13 -19.39 50.61
N ILE A 9 -3.37 -18.90 50.56
CA ILE A 9 -4.17 -18.90 49.33
C ILE A 9 -3.59 -17.79 48.45
N ALA A 10 -2.85 -18.17 47.42
CA ALA A 10 -2.42 -17.25 46.37
C ALA A 10 -3.65 -16.79 45.59
N THR A 11 -4.15 -15.59 45.90
CA THR A 11 -5.10 -14.88 45.04
C THR A 11 -4.42 -14.54 43.73
N ALA A 12 -4.76 -15.27 42.67
CA ALA A 12 -4.43 -14.88 41.31
C ALA A 12 -5.14 -13.56 41.00
N PHE A 13 -4.38 -12.46 40.96
CA PHE A 13 -4.85 -11.22 40.35
C PHE A 13 -5.00 -11.47 38.85
N LEU A 14 -6.23 -11.69 38.41
CA LEU A 14 -6.60 -11.53 37.01
C LEU A 14 -6.39 -10.06 36.66
N VAL A 15 -5.24 -9.74 36.06
CA VAL A 15 -5.07 -8.46 35.38
C VAL A 15 -6.13 -8.45 34.27
N PRO A 16 -7.07 -7.50 34.24
CA PRO A 16 -7.95 -7.38 33.10
C PRO A 16 -7.06 -7.17 31.88
N LEU A 17 -7.15 -8.08 30.90
CA LEU A 17 -6.77 -7.76 29.53
C LEU A 17 -7.50 -6.45 29.22
N SER A 18 -6.78 -5.34 29.21
CA SER A 18 -7.36 -4.06 28.84
C SER A 18 -7.86 -4.21 27.42
N LEU A 19 -9.18 -4.39 27.25
CA LEU A 19 -9.83 -4.26 25.97
C LEU A 19 -9.51 -2.85 25.45
N ALA A 20 -8.75 -2.82 24.36
CA ALA A 20 -8.61 -1.77 23.37
C ALA A 20 -9.15 -0.38 23.78
N GLN A 21 -8.24 0.51 24.17
CA GLN A 21 -8.38 1.90 23.75
C GLN A 21 -7.57 2.04 22.45
N ASN A 22 -8.19 1.64 21.34
CA ASN A 22 -7.73 2.08 20.03
C ASN A 22 -7.99 3.60 19.98
N GLN A 23 -7.05 4.39 20.52
CA GLN A 23 -7.00 5.81 20.23
C GLN A 23 -6.61 5.92 18.76
N SER A 24 -7.59 5.74 17.88
CA SER A 24 -7.46 6.06 16.47
C SER A 24 -6.96 7.50 16.40
N LEU A 25 -5.71 7.66 15.97
CA LEU A 25 -5.18 8.96 15.62
C LEU A 25 -6.08 9.52 14.52
N PRO A 26 -6.37 10.84 14.49
CA PRO A 26 -7.14 11.41 13.40
C PRO A 26 -6.52 11.02 12.05
N ILE A 27 -7.38 10.62 11.10
CA ILE A 27 -6.95 10.35 9.73
C ILE A 27 -6.34 11.64 9.19
N ASN A 28 -5.09 11.54 8.74
CA ASN A 28 -4.37 12.66 8.16
C ASN A 28 -4.48 12.58 6.65
N ILE A 29 -5.09 13.58 6.04
CA ILE A 29 -5.26 13.69 4.59
C ILE A 29 -4.21 14.64 4.03
N THR A 30 -3.50 14.19 3.00
CA THR A 30 -2.57 15.02 2.23
C THR A 30 -3.07 15.19 0.81
N GLN A 31 -2.80 16.36 0.25
CA GLN A 31 -3.09 16.67 -1.14
C GLN A 31 -1.87 17.36 -1.75
N VAL A 32 -1.61 17.02 -3.00
CA VAL A 32 -0.67 17.72 -3.85
C VAL A 32 -1.42 18.15 -5.11
N GLU A 33 -1.35 19.44 -5.42
CA GLU A 33 -1.96 20.00 -6.62
C GLU A 33 -1.03 21.07 -7.19
N GLU A 34 -0.21 20.66 -8.16
CA GLU A 34 0.75 21.54 -8.81
C GLU A 34 0.75 21.19 -10.29
N VAL A 35 0.11 21.99 -11.14
CA VAL A 35 0.12 21.78 -12.59
C VAL A 35 0.35 23.10 -13.30
N ASP A 36 1.46 23.17 -14.02
CA ASP A 36 1.68 24.24 -14.99
C ASP A 36 0.90 23.94 -16.27
N GLN A 37 -0.16 24.71 -16.49
CA GLN A 37 -1.03 24.55 -17.67
C GLN A 37 -0.34 24.94 -18.98
N THR A 38 0.73 25.74 -18.93
CA THR A 38 1.50 26.15 -20.11
C THR A 38 2.42 25.02 -20.55
N THR A 39 3.21 24.47 -19.62
CA THR A 39 4.16 23.38 -19.92
C THR A 39 3.52 22.00 -19.88
N ARG A 40 2.31 21.87 -19.33
CA ARG A 40 1.60 20.60 -19.06
C ARG A 40 2.41 19.65 -18.18
N ILE A 41 3.18 20.21 -17.26
CA ILE A 41 4.01 19.46 -16.31
C ILE A 41 3.45 19.70 -14.91
N GLY A 42 3.44 18.66 -14.08
CA GLY A 42 2.93 18.75 -12.73
C GLY A 42 2.55 17.43 -12.11
N GLN A 43 1.85 17.50 -10.99
CA GLN A 43 1.39 16.38 -10.19
C GLN A 43 0.07 16.70 -9.49
N LEU A 44 -0.80 15.70 -9.44
CA LEU A 44 -2.04 15.70 -8.68
C LEU A 44 -2.04 14.44 -7.82
N ALA A 45 -2.14 14.56 -6.51
CA ALA A 45 -2.16 13.40 -5.62
C ALA A 45 -3.02 13.64 -4.38
N TYR A 46 -3.59 12.55 -3.88
CA TYR A 46 -4.28 12.49 -2.60
C TYR A 46 -3.71 11.31 -1.79
N GLY A 47 -3.50 11.53 -0.51
CA GLY A 47 -3.04 10.52 0.42
C GLY A 47 -3.82 10.57 1.72
N ALA A 48 -3.87 9.43 2.40
CA ALA A 48 -4.39 9.30 3.75
C ALA A 48 -3.43 8.45 4.58
N SER A 49 -3.14 8.89 5.80
CA SER A 49 -2.38 8.13 6.80
C SER A 49 -3.15 8.07 8.11
N ASN A 50 -2.66 7.27 9.06
CA ASN A 50 -3.38 6.93 10.29
C ASN A 50 -4.72 6.22 10.02
N LEU A 51 -4.77 5.43 8.94
CA LEU A 51 -5.89 4.51 8.72
C LEU A 51 -5.82 3.40 9.77
N ASP A 52 -6.90 2.63 9.89
CA ASP A 52 -6.92 1.46 10.77
C ASP A 52 -5.71 0.55 10.52
N PHE A 53 -5.25 -0.09 11.60
CA PHE A 53 -4.06 -0.96 11.58
C PHE A 53 -2.75 -0.23 11.21
N GLY A 54 -2.73 1.11 11.31
CA GLY A 54 -1.58 1.94 10.98
C GLY A 54 -1.37 2.13 9.47
N TYR A 55 -2.37 1.80 8.66
CA TYR A 55 -2.25 1.83 7.20
C TYR A 55 -2.19 3.24 6.63
N SER A 56 -1.72 3.29 5.38
CA SER A 56 -1.81 4.45 4.51
C SER A 56 -2.36 4.04 3.15
N ALA A 57 -2.96 4.99 2.46
CA ALA A 57 -3.42 4.81 1.10
C ALA A 57 -3.19 6.11 0.33
N GLY A 58 -3.02 5.99 -0.98
CA GLY A 58 -2.83 7.15 -1.82
C GLY A 58 -3.04 6.82 -3.28
N ALA A 59 -3.29 7.87 -4.06
CA ALA A 59 -3.30 7.81 -5.51
C ALA A 59 -2.78 9.13 -6.07
N GLY A 60 -2.09 9.06 -7.19
CA GLY A 60 -1.56 10.25 -7.84
C GLY A 60 -1.30 10.07 -9.32
N ILE A 61 -1.20 11.20 -10.01
CA ILE A 61 -0.92 11.33 -11.43
C ILE A 61 0.18 12.38 -11.58
N ASN A 62 1.20 12.05 -12.35
CA ASN A 62 2.30 12.93 -12.73
C ASN A 62 2.23 13.22 -14.23
N PHE A 63 2.30 14.49 -14.58
CA PHE A 63 2.35 14.98 -15.94
C PHE A 63 3.79 15.43 -16.25
N GLY A 64 4.37 14.87 -17.29
CA GLY A 64 5.68 15.24 -17.81
C GLY A 64 5.61 15.57 -19.29
N ASN A 65 6.71 16.09 -19.85
CA ASN A 65 6.77 16.39 -21.27
C ASN A 65 6.75 15.08 -22.10
N GLY A 66 5.62 14.78 -22.74
CA GLY A 66 5.42 13.57 -23.55
C GLY A 66 5.21 12.28 -22.74
N THR A 67 5.01 12.40 -21.43
CA THR A 67 4.77 11.27 -20.52
C THR A 67 3.68 11.63 -19.53
N VAL A 68 2.74 10.72 -19.28
CA VAL A 68 1.82 10.80 -18.14
C VAL A 68 1.95 9.50 -17.37
N GLY A 69 2.15 9.58 -16.06
CA GLY A 69 2.20 8.41 -15.21
C GLY A 69 1.33 8.59 -13.99
N GLY A 70 1.12 7.52 -13.25
CA GLY A 70 0.38 7.56 -12.02
C GLY A 70 0.55 6.28 -11.24
N GLY A 71 -0.07 6.25 -10.07
CA GLY A 71 -0.02 5.08 -9.22
C GLY A 71 -0.96 5.22 -8.03
N PHE A 72 -1.06 4.12 -7.30
CA PHE A 72 -1.86 4.03 -6.09
C PHE A 72 -1.28 3.00 -5.14
N ASN A 73 -1.65 3.12 -3.87
CA ASN A 73 -1.40 2.12 -2.85
C ASN A 73 -2.54 2.11 -1.83
N ALA A 74 -2.72 0.97 -1.20
CA ALA A 74 -3.55 0.75 -0.03
C ALA A 74 -2.88 -0.27 0.88
N GLY A 75 -2.66 0.09 2.15
CA GLY A 75 -1.90 -0.70 3.11
C GLY A 75 -0.41 -0.37 3.10
N ILE A 76 0.37 -1.05 3.94
CA ILE A 76 1.83 -0.87 4.06
C ILE A 76 2.52 -1.98 3.25
N PRO A 77 3.18 -1.68 2.13
CA PRO A 77 3.99 -2.65 1.42
C PRO A 77 5.07 -3.24 2.34
N GLY A 78 5.15 -4.57 2.44
CA GLY A 78 6.20 -5.28 3.18
C GLY A 78 5.87 -5.72 4.61
N GLN A 79 4.66 -5.46 5.12
CA GLN A 79 4.22 -5.88 6.47
C GLN A 79 3.40 -7.19 6.50
N GLY A 80 3.31 -7.95 5.39
CA GLY A 80 2.70 -9.29 5.35
C GLY A 80 1.16 -9.36 5.47
N GLU A 81 0.52 -8.39 6.12
CA GLU A 81 -0.90 -8.43 6.52
C GLU A 81 -1.91 -8.03 5.43
N GLY A 82 -1.46 -7.34 4.38
CA GLY A 82 -2.35 -6.87 3.32
C GLY A 82 -1.86 -5.58 2.71
N SER A 83 -1.43 -5.63 1.45
CA SER A 83 -1.19 -4.41 0.67
C SER A 83 -1.56 -4.63 -0.78
N LEU A 84 -2.03 -3.57 -1.42
CA LEU A 84 -2.27 -3.50 -2.85
C LEU A 84 -1.67 -2.20 -3.35
N GLY A 85 -1.00 -2.23 -4.49
CA GLY A 85 -0.55 -1.03 -5.15
C GLY A 85 -0.36 -1.26 -6.63
N GLY A 86 -0.15 -0.17 -7.34
CA GLY A 86 0.10 -0.23 -8.76
C GLY A 86 0.62 1.09 -9.28
N GLY A 87 1.14 1.01 -10.49
CA GLY A 87 1.70 2.15 -11.20
C GLY A 87 1.50 1.99 -12.68
N TRP A 88 1.47 3.11 -13.38
CA TRP A 88 1.40 3.11 -14.82
C TRP A 88 2.14 4.30 -15.39
N THR A 89 2.62 4.15 -16.62
CA THR A 89 3.27 5.19 -17.39
C THR A 89 2.85 5.05 -18.84
N VAL A 90 2.34 6.14 -19.42
CA VAL A 90 2.02 6.28 -20.83
C VAL A 90 3.00 7.27 -21.44
N THR A 91 3.61 6.86 -22.55
CA THR A 91 4.48 7.70 -23.38
C THR A 91 4.00 7.66 -24.82
N GLY A 92 4.58 8.49 -25.69
CA GLY A 92 4.36 8.38 -27.13
C GLY A 92 4.70 7.01 -27.73
N ASN A 93 5.56 6.23 -27.06
CA ASN A 93 6.07 4.94 -27.52
C ASN A 93 5.30 3.72 -26.98
N GLY A 94 4.43 3.90 -25.97
CA GLY A 94 3.77 2.76 -25.35
C GLY A 94 3.24 3.03 -23.95
N LEU A 95 2.77 1.96 -23.32
CA LEU A 95 2.21 1.94 -21.97
C LEU A 95 2.91 0.85 -21.16
N VAL A 96 3.25 1.18 -19.92
CA VAL A 96 3.63 0.22 -18.88
C VAL A 96 2.60 0.34 -17.76
N PHE A 97 2.11 -0.80 -17.27
CA PHE A 97 1.23 -0.89 -16.11
C PHE A 97 1.76 -1.98 -15.18
N GLY A 98 1.68 -1.76 -13.88
CA GLY A 98 2.05 -2.73 -12.87
C GLY A 98 1.03 -2.75 -11.74
N LEU A 99 0.76 -3.93 -11.20
CA LEU A 99 -0.05 -4.15 -10.01
C LEU A 99 0.67 -5.14 -9.10
N GLY A 100 0.80 -4.80 -7.83
CA GLY A 100 1.39 -5.64 -6.79
C GLY A 100 0.42 -5.80 -5.64
N ALA A 101 0.29 -7.02 -5.13
CA ALA A 101 -0.47 -7.31 -3.92
C ALA A 101 0.32 -8.24 -3.00
N VAL A 102 0.16 -8.06 -1.70
CA VAL A 102 0.66 -8.97 -0.66
C VAL A 102 -0.50 -9.30 0.27
N PHE A 103 -0.73 -10.58 0.53
CA PHE A 103 -1.70 -11.06 1.50
C PHE A 103 -1.19 -12.35 2.15
N ASN A 104 -1.11 -12.39 3.47
CA ASN A 104 -0.58 -13.53 4.23
C ASN A 104 0.77 -14.02 3.69
N ASP A 105 1.73 -13.11 3.52
CA ASP A 105 3.07 -13.36 2.96
C ASP A 105 3.11 -13.90 1.51
N VAL A 106 1.96 -14.01 0.85
CA VAL A 106 1.87 -14.33 -0.57
C VAL A 106 1.88 -13.05 -1.38
N SER A 107 2.89 -12.89 -2.24
CA SER A 107 2.98 -11.77 -3.17
C SER A 107 2.54 -12.15 -4.59
N VAL A 108 1.74 -11.29 -5.21
CA VAL A 108 1.43 -11.34 -6.64
C VAL A 108 1.83 -10.03 -7.28
N ASN A 109 2.62 -10.09 -8.34
CA ASN A 109 3.04 -8.94 -9.14
C ASN A 109 2.66 -9.17 -10.59
N ILE A 110 1.93 -8.23 -11.17
CA ILE A 110 1.54 -8.22 -12.57
C ILE A 110 2.26 -7.04 -13.22
N ALA A 111 2.89 -7.28 -14.37
CA ALA A 111 3.42 -6.21 -15.21
C ALA A 111 2.87 -6.38 -16.63
N VAL A 112 2.39 -5.30 -17.22
CA VAL A 112 1.88 -5.24 -18.58
C VAL A 112 2.68 -4.18 -19.33
N THR A 113 3.22 -4.55 -20.48
CA THR A 113 3.93 -3.62 -21.37
C THR A 113 3.30 -3.71 -22.74
N ALA A 114 2.86 -2.56 -23.26
CA ALA A 114 2.40 -2.41 -24.62
C ALA A 114 3.36 -1.47 -25.38
N ASP A 115 4.02 -1.99 -26.41
CA ASP A 115 4.89 -1.24 -27.28
C ASP A 115 4.13 -0.82 -28.54
N ARG A 116 4.01 0.49 -28.75
CA ARG A 116 3.28 1.05 -29.89
C ARG A 116 4.01 0.86 -31.22
N LYS A 117 5.34 0.85 -31.22
CA LYS A 117 6.15 0.77 -32.44
C LYS A 117 6.09 -0.62 -33.06
N THR A 118 6.14 -1.64 -32.21
CA THR A 118 6.12 -3.04 -32.63
C THR A 118 4.72 -3.66 -32.59
N GLY A 119 3.79 -3.05 -31.86
CA GLY A 119 2.47 -3.63 -31.57
C GLY A 119 2.54 -4.78 -30.55
N ALA A 120 3.70 -5.02 -29.93
CA ALA A 120 3.87 -6.08 -28.97
C ALA A 120 3.15 -5.77 -27.65
N LEU A 121 2.46 -6.77 -27.12
CA LEU A 121 1.89 -6.79 -25.78
C LEU A 121 2.55 -7.92 -25.01
N SER A 122 3.10 -7.62 -23.82
CA SER A 122 3.66 -8.61 -22.91
C SER A 122 3.00 -8.47 -21.55
N VAL A 123 2.64 -9.61 -20.96
CA VAL A 123 2.10 -9.69 -19.61
C VAL A 123 2.98 -10.65 -18.81
N GLN A 124 3.40 -10.20 -17.63
CA GLN A 124 4.18 -11.00 -16.70
C GLN A 124 3.44 -11.13 -15.37
N VAL A 125 3.49 -12.34 -14.80
CA VAL A 125 3.03 -12.62 -13.43
C VAL A 125 4.23 -13.13 -12.64
N ASN A 126 4.56 -12.45 -11.55
CA ASN A 126 5.73 -12.72 -10.72
C ASN A 126 7.03 -12.83 -11.52
N GLY A 127 7.20 -11.92 -12.50
CA GLY A 127 8.36 -11.87 -13.40
C GLY A 127 8.42 -12.96 -14.47
N LYS A 128 7.37 -13.79 -14.59
CA LYS A 128 7.26 -14.81 -15.64
C LYS A 128 6.28 -14.36 -16.70
N GLU A 129 6.69 -14.40 -17.95
CA GLU A 129 5.83 -14.10 -19.09
C GLU A 129 4.68 -15.12 -19.19
N VAL A 130 3.48 -14.60 -19.47
CA VAL A 130 2.26 -15.39 -19.67
C VAL A 130 1.85 -15.27 -21.14
N ALA A 131 1.49 -16.39 -21.75
CA ALA A 131 0.99 -16.42 -23.11
C ALA A 131 -0.36 -15.69 -23.20
N LEU A 132 -0.51 -14.87 -24.25
CA LEU A 132 -1.70 -14.05 -24.54
C LEU A 132 -2.54 -14.64 -25.66
#